data_AF-A0A392TBT6-F1
#
_entry.id   AF-A0A392TBT6-F1
#
_cell.length_a   1.000
_cell.length_b   1.000
_cell.length_c   1.000
_cell.angle_alpha   90.00
_cell.angle_beta   90.00
_cell.angle_gamma   90.00
#
_symmetry.space_group_name_H-M   'P 1'
#
loop_
_entity.id
_entity.type
_entity.pdbx_description
1 polymer ?
#
loop_
_entity_poly.entity_id
_entity_poly.type
_entity_poly.pdbx_seq_one_letter_code
_entity_poly.pdbx_strand_id
1 'polypeptide(L)'
;IALPPSLSNLHNVFHVSQLRRYVADPSHVIEADDVQLRDNLTVETIPLRVEGREVKKLRNKEIASVKVVWEDPQVRTRHGNWRVR
;
A
#
# COMPACT_ATOMS: atom_id res chain seq x y z
N ILE A 1 2.35 8.48 -23.99
CA ILE A 1 3.06 7.60 -23.02
C ILE A 1 2.17 6.39 -22.83
N ALA A 2 2.63 5.18 -23.15
CA ALA A 2 1.88 3.94 -22.98
C ALA A 2 2.50 3.16 -21.82
N LEU A 3 1.66 2.55 -20.98
CA LEU A 3 2.14 1.66 -19.94
C LEU A 3 2.75 0.41 -20.57
N PRO A 4 3.76 -0.22 -19.93
CA PRO A 4 4.26 -1.52 -20.34
C PRO A 4 3.12 -2.54 -20.45
N PRO A 5 3.22 -3.56 -21.33
CA PRO A 5 2.18 -4.57 -21.51
C PRO A 5 1.76 -5.29 -20.21
N SER A 6 2.68 -5.42 -19.25
CA SER A 6 2.44 -6.00 -17.92
C SER A 6 1.48 -5.18 -17.04
N LEU A 7 1.26 -3.90 -17.35
CA LEU A 7 0.39 -2.97 -16.61
C LEU A 7 -0.83 -2.54 -17.44
N SER A 8 -1.18 -3.33 -18.45
CA SER A 8 -2.29 -3.05 -19.38
C SER A 8 -3.67 -3.00 -18.73
N ASN A 9 -3.81 -3.57 -17.53
CA ASN A 9 -5.02 -3.50 -16.70
C ASN A 9 -5.16 -2.19 -15.90
N LEU A 10 -4.14 -1.32 -15.91
CA LEU A 10 -4.20 -0.02 -15.26
C LEU A 10 -4.63 1.06 -16.26
N HIS A 11 -5.62 1.86 -15.89
CA HIS A 11 -6.04 3.00 -16.71
C HIS A 11 -4.92 4.05 -16.78
N ASN A 12 -4.48 4.38 -18.00
CA ASN A 12 -3.49 5.42 -18.26
C ASN A 12 -4.09 6.84 -18.18
N VAL A 13 -4.87 7.12 -17.14
CA VAL A 13 -5.49 8.43 -16.91
C VAL A 13 -4.94 8.98 -15.59
N PHE A 14 -3.92 9.83 -15.68
CA PHE A 14 -3.41 10.57 -14.53
C PHE A 14 -4.14 11.92 -14.46
N HIS A 15 -4.94 12.14 -13.40
CA HIS A 15 -5.49 13.46 -13.10
C HIS A 15 -4.45 14.29 -12.34
N VAL A 16 -3.78 15.20 -13.04
CA VAL A 16 -2.71 16.03 -12.48
C VAL A 16 -3.28 17.37 -12.01
N SER A 17 -3.89 17.39 -10.83
CA SER A 17 -4.20 18.65 -10.14
C SER A 17 -3.23 18.83 -8.97
N GLN A 18 -2.25 19.72 -9.15
CA GLN A 18 -1.24 20.13 -8.17
C GLN A 18 -0.19 19.07 -7.79
N LEU A 19 0.54 18.54 -8.77
CA LEU A 19 1.82 17.90 -8.49
C LEU A 19 2.82 18.96 -8.03
N ARG A 20 3.22 18.90 -6.75
CA ARG A 20 4.45 19.56 -6.31
C ARG A 20 5.60 18.89 -7.05
N ARG A 21 6.54 19.69 -7.57
CA ARG A 21 7.75 19.19 -8.24
C ARG A 21 8.43 18.16 -7.34
N TYR A 22 8.40 16.90 -7.74
CA TYR A 22 9.11 15.84 -7.05
C TYR A 22 10.61 16.08 -7.19
N VAL A 23 11.33 16.09 -6.07
CA VAL A 23 12.79 16.12 -6.03
C VAL A 23 13.23 14.68 -5.79
N ALA A 24 13.90 14.09 -6.78
CA ALA A 24 14.37 12.72 -6.68
C ALA A 24 15.39 12.60 -5.54
N ASP A 25 15.11 11.69 -4.60
CA ASP A 25 16.03 11.28 -3.55
C ASP A 25 16.29 9.77 -3.75
N PRO A 26 17.53 9.30 -3.75
CA PRO A 26 17.84 7.87 -3.73
C PRO A 26 17.10 7.10 -2.63
N SER A 27 16.76 7.73 -1.49
CA SER A 27 15.95 7.09 -0.44
C SER A 27 14.47 6.89 -0.81
N HIS A 28 13.99 7.55 -1.86
CA HIS A 28 12.63 7.38 -2.38
C HIS A 28 12.53 6.28 -3.44
N VAL A 29 13.66 5.66 -3.82
CA VAL A 29 13.65 4.50 -4.72
C VAL A 29 13.06 3.33 -3.93
N ILE A 30 11.85 2.95 -4.29
CA ILE A 30 11.22 1.73 -3.80
C ILE A 30 11.78 0.59 -4.64
N GLU A 31 12.59 -0.28 -4.04
CA GLU A 31 12.99 -1.53 -4.67
C GLU A 31 11.72 -2.33 -4.98
N ALA A 32 11.57 -2.74 -6.24
CA ALA A 32 10.49 -3.61 -6.63
C ALA A 32 10.77 -4.99 -6.07
N ASP A 33 10.15 -5.31 -4.94
CA ASP A 33 10.13 -6.67 -4.40
C ASP A 33 9.40 -7.59 -5.39
N ASP A 34 9.91 -8.81 -5.62
CA ASP A 34 9.28 -9.84 -6.46
C ASP A 34 8.03 -10.41 -5.77
N VAL A 35 6.99 -9.57 -5.60
CA VAL A 35 5.71 -9.98 -5.04
C VAL A 35 5.05 -10.93 -6.02
N GLN A 36 4.86 -12.19 -5.61
CA GLN A 36 4.03 -13.15 -6.35
C GLN A 36 2.56 -12.72 -6.27
N LEU A 37 2.15 -11.91 -7.23
CA LEU A 37 0.76 -11.57 -7.47
C LEU A 37 0.09 -12.73 -8.19
N ARG A 38 -1.10 -13.12 -7.73
CA ARG A 38 -2.00 -13.96 -8.54
C ARG A 38 -2.45 -13.18 -9.78
N ASP A 39 -2.98 -13.87 -10.78
CA ASP A 39 -3.45 -13.26 -12.04
C ASP A 39 -4.52 -12.16 -11.85
N ASN A 40 -5.23 -12.19 -10.72
CA ASN A 40 -6.20 -11.18 -10.32
C ASN A 40 -5.58 -10.00 -9.51
N LEU A 41 -4.25 -9.89 -9.50
CA LEU A 41 -3.47 -8.92 -8.71
C LEU A 41 -3.69 -8.98 -7.19
N THR A 42 -4.04 -10.14 -6.65
CA THR A 42 -4.15 -10.34 -5.19
C THR A 42 -2.91 -10.99 -4.61
N VAL A 43 -2.52 -10.56 -3.41
CA VAL A 43 -1.56 -11.25 -2.54
C VAL A 43 -2.35 -11.87 -1.40
N GLU A 44 -2.24 -13.18 -1.19
CA GLU A 44 -2.78 -13.80 0.01
C GLU A 44 -1.79 -13.59 1.17
N THR A 45 -2.26 -12.94 2.23
CA THR A 45 -1.49 -12.73 3.46
C THR A 45 -2.32 -13.17 4.67
N ILE A 46 -1.71 -13.86 5.62
CA ILE A 46 -2.39 -14.32 6.84
C ILE A 46 -2.21 -13.26 7.95
N PRO A 47 -3.26 -12.76 8.58
CA PRO A 47 -3.12 -11.88 9.74
C PRO A 47 -2.58 -12.68 10.92
N LEU A 48 -1.42 -12.31 11.46
CA LEU A 48 -0.80 -12.98 12.59
C LEU A 48 -1.38 -12.52 13.93
N ARG A 49 -1.47 -11.20 14.14
CA ARG A 49 -2.02 -10.63 15.39
C ARG A 49 -2.37 -9.15 15.27
N VAL A 50 -3.23 -8.68 16.16
CA VAL A 50 -3.45 -7.25 16.40
C VAL A 50 -2.32 -6.71 17.28
N GLU A 51 -1.59 -5.71 16.78
CA GLU A 51 -0.52 -5.03 17.49
C GLU A 51 -1.03 -3.86 18.35
N GLY A 52 -2.14 -3.23 17.95
CA GLY A 52 -2.67 -2.10 18.70
C GLY A 52 -3.97 -1.55 18.14
N ARG A 53 -4.62 -0.68 18.91
CA ARG A 53 -5.82 0.04 18.51
C ARG A 53 -5.59 1.53 18.74
N GLU A 54 -6.03 2.35 17.80
CA GLU A 54 -5.89 3.81 17.86
C GLU A 54 -7.19 4.45 17.35
N VAL A 55 -7.65 5.51 18.02
CA VAL A 55 -8.75 6.35 17.53
C VAL A 55 -8.17 7.62 16.92
N LYS A 56 -8.35 7.78 15.61
CA LYS A 56 -7.95 8.99 14.90
C LYS A 56 -9.08 9.99 14.87
N LYS A 57 -8.86 11.16 15.48
CA LYS A 57 -9.78 12.30 15.37
C LYS A 57 -9.50 13.05 14.07
N LEU A 58 -10.51 13.10 13.21
CA LEU A 58 -10.56 13.95 12.03
C LEU A 58 -11.42 15.18 12.33
N ARG A 59 -11.44 16.15 11.42
CA ARG A 59 -12.14 17.43 11.59
C ARG A 59 -13.61 17.29 11.99
N ASN A 60 -14.29 16.24 11.54
CA ASN A 60 -15.72 16.04 11.74
C ASN A 60 -16.10 14.63 12.22
N LYS A 61 -15.12 13.75 12.50
CA LYS A 61 -15.40 12.37 12.94
C LYS A 61 -14.22 11.76 13.66
N GLU A 62 -14.51 10.77 14.48
CA GLU A 62 -13.51 9.90 15.08
C GLU A 62 -13.57 8.53 14.40
N ILE A 63 -12.41 7.95 14.10
CA ILE A 63 -12.30 6.64 13.45
C ILE A 63 -11.41 5.75 14.29
N ALA A 64 -11.97 4.65 14.80
CA ALA A 64 -11.19 3.58 15.40
C ALA A 64 -10.43 2.82 14.30
N SER A 65 -9.16 2.53 14.55
CA SER A 65 -8.26 1.78 13.68
C SER A 65 -7.51 0.74 14.48
N VAL A 66 -7.16 -0.36 13.81
CA VAL A 66 -6.45 -1.48 14.41
C VAL A 66 -5.19 -1.72 13.60
N LYS A 67 -4.05 -1.80 14.28
CA LYS A 67 -2.78 -2.18 13.66
C LYS A 67 -2.69 -3.69 13.68
N VAL A 68 -2.55 -4.32 12.51
CA VAL A 68 -2.48 -5.77 12.35
C VAL A 68 -1.11 -6.12 11.79
N VAL A 69 -0.45 -7.10 12.40
CA VAL A 69 0.75 -7.73 11.88
C VAL A 69 0.32 -8.83 10.92
N TRP A 70 0.86 -8.82 9.71
CA TRP A 70 0.59 -9.81 8.69
C TRP A 70 1.80 -10.71 8.52
N GLU A 71 1.56 -11.96 8.17
CA GLU A 71 2.57 -12.88 7.72
C GLU A 71 3.04 -12.41 6.33
N ASP A 72 4.34 -12.19 6.23
CA ASP A 72 4.99 -11.83 4.99
C ASP A 72 5.20 -13.11 4.18
N PRO A 73 4.62 -13.23 2.97
CA PRO A 73 4.82 -14.40 2.12
C PRO A 73 6.29 -14.64 1.71
N GLN A 74 7.18 -13.65 1.90
CA GLN A 74 8.59 -13.69 1.50
C GLN A 74 9.58 -13.38 2.65
N VAL A 75 9.10 -13.10 3.86
CA VAL A 75 9.82 -13.03 5.15
C VAL A 75 10.88 -11.91 5.29
N ARG A 76 10.50 -10.77 5.88
CA ARG A 76 10.95 -10.27 7.22
C ARG A 76 10.34 -8.89 7.50
N THR A 77 9.25 -8.91 8.27
CA THR A 77 8.77 -7.81 9.11
C THR A 77 8.52 -6.46 8.39
N ARG A 78 7.38 -6.34 7.69
CA ARG A 78 6.79 -5.02 7.41
C ARG A 78 5.55 -4.77 8.28
N HIS A 79 5.61 -3.73 9.10
CA HIS A 79 4.46 -3.23 9.85
C HIS A 79 3.55 -2.44 8.90
N GLY A 80 2.48 -3.06 8.41
CA GLY A 80 1.45 -2.39 7.62
C GLY A 80 0.35 -1.77 8.50
N ASN A 81 -0.17 -0.60 8.12
CA ASN A 81 -1.36 -0.01 8.74
C ASN A 81 -2.53 -0.13 7.75
N TRP A 82 -3.44 -1.08 7.98
CA TRP A 82 -4.61 -1.29 7.15
C TRP A 82 -5.90 -1.05 7.95
N ARG A 83 -6.83 -0.31 7.35
CA ARG A 83 -8.15 0.00 7.92
C ARG A 83 -9.13 -1.09 7.51
N VAL A 84 -9.76 -1.74 8.49
CA VAL A 84 -11.03 -2.45 8.26
C VAL A 84 -12.14 -1.41 8.38
N ARG A 85 -12.95 -1.26 7.32
CA ARG A 85 -14.13 -0.38 7.31
C ARG A 85 -15.31 -1.06 7.96
#